data_AF-A0A9P9WII8-F1
#
_entry.id   AF-A0A9P9WII8-F1
#
_cell.length_a   1.000
_cell.length_b   1.000
_cell.length_c   1.000
_cell.angle_alpha   90.00
_cell.angle_beta   90.00
_cell.angle_gamma   90.00
#
_symmetry.space_group_name_H-M   'P 1'
#
loop_
_entity.id
_entity.type
_entity.pdbx_description
1 polymer ?
#
loop_
_entity_poly.entity_id
_entity_poly.type
_entity_poly.pdbx_seq_one_letter_code
_entity_poly.pdbx_strand_id
1 'polypeptide(L)'
;MASSPKDSRPGAGTEAMPMPSRNPLPLSASQEAQVREVFNARVRRACADEIKECAKAHTFTVSFACRSLTLAMNGCMMAHATQAEHDRAREEWFAGRVERARDRERKERRKLEQEKFHREWWGLPEKDPDAVRREEEKLARKERIGGYRSGQPRPAAADGPAAPPR
;
A
#
# COMPACT_ATOMS: atom_id res chain seq x y z
N MET A 1 -15.95 36.60 -3.08
CA MET A 1 -16.50 35.22 -3.07
C MET A 1 -15.42 34.32 -2.48
N ALA A 2 -15.66 33.79 -1.28
CA ALA A 2 -14.66 33.08 -0.48
C ALA A 2 -14.50 31.62 -0.94
N SER A 3 -13.28 31.18 -1.23
CA SER A 3 -12.95 29.79 -1.51
C SER A 3 -12.71 29.03 -0.21
N SER A 4 -13.55 28.02 0.05
CA SER A 4 -13.43 27.12 1.19
C SER A 4 -12.21 26.19 1.08
N PRO A 5 -11.50 25.91 2.20
CA PRO A 5 -10.42 24.92 2.22
C PRO A 5 -10.98 23.49 2.25
N LYS A 6 -10.42 22.63 1.40
CA LYS A 6 -10.67 21.18 1.38
C LYS A 6 -10.06 20.53 2.63
N ASP A 7 -10.88 20.29 3.63
CA ASP A 7 -10.59 19.46 4.79
C ASP A 7 -10.29 18.03 4.33
N SER A 8 -9.02 17.63 4.40
CA SER A 8 -8.56 16.29 4.01
C SER A 8 -8.63 15.37 5.23
N ARG A 9 -9.84 15.00 5.64
CA ARG A 9 -10.04 13.88 6.56
C ARG A 9 -9.54 12.59 5.88
N PRO A 10 -8.73 11.75 6.55
CA PRO A 10 -8.47 10.42 6.03
C PRO A 10 -9.80 9.65 6.09
N GLY A 11 -10.24 9.18 4.91
CA GLY A 11 -11.52 8.53 4.74
C GLY A 11 -11.71 7.37 5.70
N ALA A 12 -12.73 7.50 6.54
CA ALA A 12 -13.42 6.36 7.12
C ALA A 12 -14.02 5.54 5.96
N GLY A 13 -13.70 4.25 5.90
CA GLY A 13 -14.34 3.33 4.95
C GLY A 13 -13.43 2.38 4.18
N THR A 14 -12.28 1.96 4.74
CA THR A 14 -11.78 0.62 4.40
C THR A 14 -12.60 -0.36 5.22
N GLU A 15 -13.43 -1.19 4.58
CA GLU A 15 -13.94 -2.41 5.21
C GLU A 15 -12.72 -3.14 5.77
N ALA A 16 -12.55 -3.07 7.09
CA ALA A 16 -11.42 -3.66 7.78
C ALA A 16 -11.54 -5.18 7.66
N MET A 17 -11.02 -5.72 6.56
CA MET A 17 -10.91 -7.15 6.37
C MET A 17 -10.15 -7.71 7.58
N PRO A 18 -10.69 -8.73 8.25
CA PRO A 18 -10.11 -9.22 9.48
C PRO A 18 -8.67 -9.66 9.23
N MET A 19 -7.78 -9.23 10.11
CA MET A 19 -6.38 -9.68 10.14
C MET A 19 -6.35 -11.21 10.08
N PRO A 20 -5.68 -11.83 9.09
CA PRO A 20 -5.73 -13.28 8.90
C PRO A 20 -5.24 -14.11 10.10
N SER A 21 -4.44 -13.53 11.00
CA SER A 21 -4.12 -14.07 12.33
C SER A 21 -3.55 -12.99 13.25
N ARG A 22 -3.73 -13.15 14.57
CA ARG A 22 -3.08 -12.30 15.61
C ARG A 22 -1.61 -12.67 15.85
N ASN A 23 -1.18 -13.86 15.42
CA ASN A 23 0.23 -14.24 15.40
C ASN A 23 0.89 -13.58 14.17
N PRO A 24 2.03 -12.88 14.30
CA PRO A 24 2.67 -12.19 13.18
C PRO A 24 2.98 -13.19 12.08
N LEU A 25 2.32 -13.05 10.95
CA LEU A 25 2.63 -13.82 9.76
C LEU A 25 4.05 -13.43 9.31
N PRO A 26 4.94 -14.41 9.03
CA PRO A 26 6.22 -14.09 8.44
C PRO A 26 5.98 -13.46 7.06
N LEU A 27 6.27 -12.17 6.96
CA LEU A 27 6.18 -11.41 5.72
C LEU A 27 7.46 -11.60 4.91
N SER A 28 7.36 -11.54 3.58
CA SER A 28 8.58 -11.46 2.77
C SER A 28 9.29 -10.13 3.02
N ALA A 29 10.61 -10.06 2.81
CA ALA A 29 11.39 -8.83 3.00
C ALA A 29 10.80 -7.62 2.24
N SER A 30 10.26 -7.86 1.04
CA SER A 30 9.57 -6.84 0.23
C SER A 30 8.25 -6.35 0.85
N GLN A 31 7.51 -7.22 1.54
CA GLN A 31 6.27 -6.86 2.22
C GLN A 31 6.58 -6.09 3.52
N GLU A 32 7.61 -6.47 4.25
CA GLU A 32 8.08 -5.72 5.42
C GLU A 32 8.56 -4.31 5.05
N ALA A 33 9.22 -4.15 3.91
CA ALA A 33 9.58 -2.82 3.40
C ALA A 33 8.34 -1.94 3.17
N GLN A 34 7.28 -2.48 2.57
CA GLN A 34 6.02 -1.75 2.36
C GLN A 34 5.32 -1.41 3.69
N VAL A 35 5.37 -2.30 4.68
CA VAL A 35 4.86 -2.00 6.03
C VAL A 35 5.67 -0.85 6.67
N ARG A 36 7.00 -0.86 6.52
CA ARG A 36 7.87 0.24 7.00
C ARG A 36 7.53 1.56 6.31
N GLU A 37 7.18 1.54 5.03
CA GLU A 37 6.71 2.75 4.31
C GLU A 37 5.41 3.30 4.89
N VAL A 38 4.42 2.43 5.16
CA VAL A 38 3.15 2.82 5.80
C VAL A 38 3.41 3.39 7.20
N PHE A 39 4.27 2.72 7.98
CA PHE A 39 4.71 3.18 9.30
C PHE A 39 5.35 4.57 9.24
N ASN A 40 6.34 4.76 8.36
CA ASN A 40 7.01 6.04 8.20
C ASN A 40 6.05 7.13 7.73
N ALA A 41 5.11 6.82 6.84
CA ALA A 41 4.11 7.77 6.37
C ALA A 41 3.17 8.20 7.51
N ARG A 42 2.75 7.27 8.37
CA ARG A 42 1.91 7.55 9.54
C ARG A 42 2.63 8.43 10.57
N VAL A 43 3.87 8.07 10.91
CA VAL A 43 4.71 8.85 11.84
C VAL A 43 4.96 10.26 11.29
N ARG A 44 5.26 10.39 10.00
CA ARG A 44 5.43 11.70 9.36
C ARG A 44 4.16 12.54 9.37
N ARG A 45 2.98 11.91 9.21
CA ARG A 45 1.69 12.61 9.32
C ARG A 45 1.43 13.11 10.74
N ALA A 46 1.74 12.30 11.76
CA ALA A 46 1.61 12.70 13.15
C ALA A 46 2.55 13.86 13.51
N CYS A 47 3.78 13.84 12.99
CA CYS A 47 4.80 14.87 13.23
C CYS A 47 4.79 16.03 12.21
N ALA A 48 3.79 16.09 11.31
CA ALA A 48 3.79 17.06 10.20
C ALA A 48 3.66 18.51 10.68
N ASP A 49 3.01 18.73 11.82
CA ASP A 49 2.77 20.06 12.36
C ASP A 49 4.06 20.76 12.82
N GLU A 50 5.10 20.00 13.21
CA GLU A 50 6.40 20.52 13.66
C GLU A 50 7.16 21.30 12.57
N ILE A 51 6.96 20.97 11.29
CA ILE A 51 7.68 21.59 10.17
C ILE A 51 6.79 22.45 9.27
N LYS A 52 5.50 22.53 9.59
CA LYS A 52 4.45 23.10 8.73
C LYS A 52 4.68 24.57 8.40
N GLU A 53 5.09 25.39 9.36
CA GLU A 53 5.30 26.82 9.11
C GLU A 53 6.58 27.11 8.31
N CYS A 54 7.61 26.28 8.45
CA CYS A 54 8.90 26.52 7.79
C CYS A 54 8.92 26.08 6.32
N ALA A 55 8.13 25.06 5.98
CA ALA A 55 8.05 24.54 4.61
C ALA A 55 7.22 25.42 3.64
N LYS A 56 6.48 26.41 4.14
CA LYS A 56 5.59 27.24 3.30
C LYS A 56 6.27 28.41 2.58
N ALA A 57 7.35 28.96 3.15
CA ALA A 57 7.86 30.28 2.75
C ALA A 57 9.26 30.25 2.12
N HIS A 58 9.94 29.11 2.14
CA HIS A 58 11.35 29.03 1.77
C HIS A 58 11.54 27.94 0.72
N THR A 59 12.25 28.25 -0.38
CA THR A 59 12.54 27.30 -1.47
C THR A 59 14.02 27.05 -1.65
N PHE A 60 14.86 28.08 -1.44
CA PHE A 60 16.31 28.00 -1.66
C PHE A 60 17.15 27.82 -0.38
N THR A 61 16.68 28.33 0.76
CA THR A 61 17.44 28.31 2.04
C THR A 61 16.83 27.42 3.12
N VAL A 62 15.86 26.56 2.76
CA VAL A 62 15.09 25.69 3.67
C VAL A 62 15.99 24.87 4.58
N SER A 63 17.03 24.24 4.03
CA SER A 63 17.91 23.34 4.78
C SER A 63 18.66 24.04 5.92
N PHE A 64 18.88 25.36 5.80
CA PHE A 64 19.53 26.17 6.82
C PHE A 64 18.50 26.82 7.74
N ALA A 65 17.45 27.44 7.17
CA ALA A 65 16.41 28.14 7.92
C ALA A 65 15.55 27.20 8.79
N CYS A 66 15.26 25.99 8.30
CA CYS A 66 14.41 25.00 8.96
C CYS A 66 15.20 23.91 9.71
N ARG A 67 16.50 24.10 9.94
CA ARG A 67 17.36 23.07 10.55
C ARG A 67 16.87 22.68 11.96
N SER A 68 16.50 23.65 12.79
CA SER A 68 15.99 23.42 14.14
C SER A 68 14.67 22.63 14.13
N LEU A 69 13.74 23.01 13.25
CA LEU A 69 12.44 22.34 13.10
C LEU A 69 12.57 20.94 12.51
N THR A 70 13.53 20.72 11.62
CA THR A 70 13.85 19.38 11.12
C THR A 70 14.38 18.47 12.23
N LEU A 71 15.21 19.01 13.14
CA LEU A 71 15.67 18.26 14.32
C LEU A 71 14.52 17.95 15.29
N ALA A 72 13.62 18.91 15.51
CA ALA A 72 12.41 18.70 16.33
C ALA A 72 11.52 17.59 15.73
N MET A 73 11.29 17.63 14.41
CA MET A 73 10.57 16.59 13.68
C MET A 73 11.25 15.21 13.85
N ASN A 74 12.58 15.14 13.74
CA ASN A 74 13.31 13.88 13.98
C ASN A 74 13.13 13.36 15.41
N GLY A 75 13.10 14.26 16.41
CA GLY A 75 12.78 13.91 17.79
C GLY A 75 11.37 13.32 17.94
N CYS A 76 10.37 13.95 17.31
CA CYS A 76 9.00 13.44 17.25
C CYS A 76 8.93 12.07 16.57
N MET A 77 9.64 11.86 15.46
CA MET A 77 9.69 10.58 14.77
C MET A 77 10.25 9.46 15.65
N MET A 78 11.29 9.74 16.45
CA MET A 78 11.83 8.76 17.39
C MET A 78 10.87 8.44 18.54
N ALA A 79 10.11 9.43 19.03
CA ALA A 79 9.09 9.19 20.07
C ALA A 79 7.96 8.26 19.59
N HIS A 80 7.58 8.34 18.31
CA HIS A 80 6.58 7.47 17.70
C HIS A 80 7.15 6.14 17.15
N ALA A 81 8.45 5.90 17.29
CA ALA A 81 9.11 4.65 16.89
C ALA A 81 8.84 3.50 17.86
N THR A 82 7.56 3.23 18.15
CA THR A 82 7.12 2.17 19.05
C THR A 82 6.66 0.94 18.29
N GLN A 83 6.81 -0.24 18.91
CA GLN A 83 6.34 -1.50 18.34
C GLN A 83 4.81 -1.48 18.12
N ALA A 84 4.06 -0.85 19.02
CA ALA A 84 2.61 -0.72 18.90
C ALA A 84 2.19 0.06 17.64
N GLU A 85 2.90 1.15 17.30
CA GLU A 85 2.66 1.87 16.04
C GLU A 85 3.07 1.04 14.82
N HIS A 86 4.10 0.22 14.93
CA HIS A 86 4.50 -0.70 13.87
C HIS A 86 3.44 -1.80 13.63
N ASP A 87 2.80 -2.32 14.68
CA ASP A 87 1.72 -3.30 14.55
C ASP A 87 0.44 -2.67 13.99
N ARG A 88 0.12 -1.44 14.39
CA ARG A 88 -0.97 -0.65 13.76
C ARG A 88 -0.71 -0.40 12.28
N ALA A 89 0.53 -0.07 11.90
CA ALA A 89 0.91 0.10 10.50
C ALA A 89 0.82 -1.23 9.71
N ARG A 90 1.12 -2.38 10.33
CA ARG A 90 0.86 -3.70 9.74
C ARG A 90 -0.62 -3.87 9.46
N GLU A 91 -1.47 -3.62 10.45
CA GLU A 91 -2.92 -3.75 10.32
C GLU A 91 -3.48 -2.87 9.20
N GLU A 92 -3.04 -1.61 9.12
CA GLU A 92 -3.40 -0.69 8.04
C GLU A 92 -2.94 -1.18 6.67
N TRP A 93 -1.70 -1.69 6.57
CA TRP A 93 -1.17 -2.24 5.33
C TRP A 93 -1.96 -3.47 4.87
N PHE A 94 -2.40 -4.32 5.81
CA PHE A 94 -3.27 -5.46 5.52
C PHE A 94 -4.69 -5.03 5.15
N ALA A 95 -5.27 -4.03 5.83
CA ALA A 95 -6.60 -3.48 5.52
C ALA A 95 -6.64 -2.86 4.12
N GLY A 96 -5.60 -2.10 3.75
CA GLY A 96 -5.44 -1.51 2.41
C GLY A 96 -5.09 -2.51 1.30
N ARG A 97 -5.03 -3.81 1.57
CA ARG A 97 -4.69 -4.83 0.55
C ARG A 97 -5.71 -4.86 -0.59
N VAL A 98 -7.00 -4.90 -0.25
CA VAL A 98 -8.07 -4.98 -1.26
C VAL A 98 -8.07 -3.72 -2.11
N GLU A 99 -7.88 -2.57 -1.49
CA GLU A 99 -7.75 -1.29 -2.19
C GLU A 99 -6.56 -1.30 -3.14
N ARG A 100 -5.37 -1.72 -2.70
CA ARG A 100 -4.19 -1.84 -3.58
C ARG A 100 -4.40 -2.80 -4.75
N ALA A 101 -5.15 -3.89 -4.54
CA ALA A 101 -5.52 -4.79 -5.63
C ALA A 101 -6.45 -4.11 -6.65
N ARG A 102 -7.49 -3.43 -6.17
CA ARG A 102 -8.39 -2.64 -7.02
C ARG A 102 -7.64 -1.52 -7.75
N ASP A 103 -6.68 -0.88 -7.11
CA ASP A 103 -5.88 0.21 -7.69
C ASP A 103 -4.98 -0.27 -8.83
N ARG A 104 -4.38 -1.46 -8.68
CA ARG A 104 -3.61 -2.08 -9.76
C ARG A 104 -4.50 -2.41 -10.95
N GLU A 105 -5.66 -3.00 -10.72
CA GLU A 105 -6.63 -3.27 -11.80
C GLU A 105 -7.04 -1.99 -12.52
N ARG A 106 -7.35 -0.91 -11.78
CA ARG A 106 -7.70 0.39 -12.39
C ARG A 106 -6.55 0.99 -13.19
N LYS A 107 -5.31 0.90 -12.70
CA LYS A 107 -4.12 1.39 -13.42
C LYS A 107 -3.84 0.58 -14.67
N GLU A 108 -4.00 -0.73 -14.61
CA GLU A 108 -3.80 -1.62 -15.76
C GLU A 108 -4.86 -1.39 -16.83
N ARG A 109 -6.14 -1.22 -16.45
CA ARG A 109 -7.21 -0.81 -17.39
C ARG A 109 -6.89 0.51 -18.09
N ARG A 110 -6.48 1.53 -17.32
CA ARG A 110 -6.06 2.82 -17.88
C ARG A 110 -4.86 2.68 -18.81
N LYS A 111 -3.91 1.80 -18.48
CA LYS A 111 -2.74 1.54 -19.33
C LYS A 111 -3.16 0.89 -20.66
N LEU A 112 -4.09 -0.07 -20.63
CA LEU A 112 -4.63 -0.69 -21.85
C LEU A 112 -5.36 0.33 -22.73
N GLU A 113 -6.16 1.21 -22.13
CA GLU A 113 -6.81 2.33 -22.85
C GLU A 113 -5.77 3.28 -23.46
N GLN A 114 -4.73 3.65 -22.70
CA GLN A 114 -3.63 4.49 -23.20
C GLN A 114 -2.82 3.79 -24.30
N GLU A 115 -2.59 2.48 -24.22
CA GLU A 115 -1.90 1.71 -25.26
C GLU A 115 -2.73 1.64 -26.54
N LYS A 116 -4.07 1.51 -26.44
CA LYS A 116 -4.98 1.60 -27.60
C LYS A 116 -4.92 2.96 -28.24
N PHE A 117 -5.09 4.02 -27.44
CA PHE A 117 -5.00 5.39 -27.91
C PHE A 117 -3.65 5.70 -28.56
N HIS A 118 -2.54 5.29 -27.94
CA HIS A 118 -1.20 5.52 -28.48
C HIS A 118 -0.97 4.76 -29.80
N ARG A 119 -1.56 3.57 -29.97
CA ARG A 119 -1.49 2.82 -31.23
C ARG A 119 -2.29 3.49 -32.34
N GLU A 120 -3.52 3.91 -32.04
CA GLU A 120 -4.37 4.66 -32.97
C GLU A 120 -3.71 5.98 -33.38
N TRP A 121 -3.17 6.72 -32.40
CA TRP A 121 -2.45 7.97 -32.62
C TRP A 121 -1.23 7.82 -33.54
N TRP A 122 -0.49 6.72 -33.39
CA TRP A 122 0.67 6.42 -34.24
C TRP A 122 0.34 5.65 -35.52
N GLY A 123 -0.93 5.33 -35.79
CA GLY A 123 -1.34 4.55 -36.96
C GLY A 123 -0.80 3.11 -36.97
N LEU A 124 -0.46 2.54 -35.81
CA LEU A 124 -0.05 1.14 -35.72
C LEU A 124 -1.27 0.21 -35.85
N PRO A 125 -1.10 -0.99 -36.45
CA PRO A 125 -2.14 -2.01 -36.46
C PRO A 125 -2.62 -2.39 -35.06
N GLU A 126 -3.88 -2.78 -34.98
CA GLU A 126 -4.48 -3.31 -33.76
C GLU A 126 -3.69 -4.53 -33.27
N LYS A 127 -3.56 -4.67 -31.95
CA LYS A 127 -2.80 -5.77 -31.37
C LYS A 127 -3.51 -7.09 -31.66
N ASP A 128 -2.75 -8.13 -32.00
CA ASP A 128 -3.28 -9.46 -32.29
C ASP A 128 -4.26 -9.94 -31.19
N PRO A 129 -5.48 -10.38 -31.52
CA PRO A 129 -6.49 -10.75 -30.53
C PRO A 129 -6.03 -11.89 -29.60
N ASP A 130 -5.15 -12.78 -30.06
CA ASP A 130 -4.59 -13.83 -29.20
C ASP A 130 -3.58 -13.27 -28.19
N ALA A 131 -2.85 -12.21 -28.54
CA ALA A 131 -1.96 -11.51 -27.63
C ALA A 131 -2.73 -10.72 -26.57
N VAL A 132 -3.87 -10.12 -26.94
CA VAL A 132 -4.77 -9.42 -26.00
C VAL A 132 -5.38 -10.43 -25.02
N ARG A 133 -5.90 -11.57 -25.49
CA ARG A 133 -6.48 -12.61 -24.63
C ARG A 133 -5.48 -13.14 -23.60
N ARG A 134 -4.22 -13.37 -24.00
CA ARG A 134 -3.15 -13.81 -23.10
C ARG A 134 -2.78 -12.75 -22.05
N GLU A 135 -2.87 -11.46 -22.39
CA GLU A 135 -2.61 -10.39 -21.42
C GLU A 135 -3.77 -10.17 -20.46
N GLU A 136 -5.01 -10.25 -20.94
CA GLU A 136 -6.20 -10.23 -20.09
C GLU A 136 -6.23 -11.40 -19.12
N GLU A 137 -5.83 -12.60 -19.54
CA GLU A 137 -5.73 -13.78 -18.67
C GLU A 137 -4.62 -13.62 -17.61
N LYS A 138 -3.49 -13.00 -17.97
CA LYS A 138 -2.43 -12.64 -17.02
C LYS A 138 -2.91 -11.59 -16.01
N LEU A 139 -3.70 -10.62 -16.45
CA LEU A 139 -4.33 -9.60 -15.62
C LEU A 139 -5.35 -10.22 -14.64
N ALA A 140 -6.14 -11.17 -15.13
CA ALA A 140 -7.15 -11.89 -14.35
C ALA A 140 -6.53 -12.86 -13.33
N ARG A 141 -5.25 -13.21 -13.49
CA ARG A 141 -4.54 -14.11 -12.57
C ARG A 141 -4.28 -13.41 -11.23
N LYS A 142 -5.21 -13.61 -10.31
CA LYS A 142 -5.16 -13.06 -8.95
C LYS A 142 -3.88 -13.43 -8.18
N GLU A 143 -3.45 -12.54 -7.29
CA GLU A 143 -2.26 -12.74 -6.45
C GLU A 143 -2.35 -13.99 -5.55
N ARG A 144 -1.19 -14.60 -5.29
CA ARG A 144 -1.03 -15.78 -4.44
C ARG A 144 -0.60 -15.34 -3.03
N ILE A 145 -1.41 -15.60 -2.01
CA ILE A 145 -1.16 -15.24 -0.60
C ILE A 145 -0.64 -16.46 0.15
N GLY A 146 0.55 -16.38 0.76
CA GLY A 146 1.11 -17.47 1.60
C GLY A 146 1.24 -18.82 0.87
N GLY A 147 1.41 -18.79 -0.46
CA GLY A 147 1.44 -20.00 -1.30
C GLY A 147 0.12 -20.38 -1.98
N TYR A 148 -1.01 -19.75 -1.65
CA TYR A 148 -2.34 -20.10 -2.17
C TYR A 148 -2.96 -19.01 -3.06
N ARG A 149 -3.63 -19.40 -4.16
CA ARG A 149 -4.33 -18.45 -5.04
C ARG A 149 -5.49 -17.82 -4.26
N SER A 150 -5.66 -16.49 -4.33
CA SER A 150 -6.78 -15.82 -3.65
C SER A 150 -8.13 -16.43 -4.07
N GLY A 151 -8.93 -16.89 -3.11
CA GLY A 151 -10.24 -17.51 -3.36
C GLY A 151 -10.26 -19.04 -3.35
N GLN A 152 -9.10 -19.69 -3.20
CA GLN A 152 -9.04 -21.13 -2.95
C GLN A 152 -9.06 -21.37 -1.42
N PRO A 153 -9.97 -22.20 -0.89
CA PRO A 153 -9.96 -22.54 0.52
C PRO A 153 -8.60 -23.15 0.87
N ARG A 154 -8.02 -22.75 2.01
CA ARG A 154 -6.86 -23.45 2.57
C ARG A 154 -7.28 -24.93 2.71
N PRO A 155 -6.46 -25.90 2.30
CA PRO A 155 -6.71 -27.28 2.69
C PRO A 155 -6.77 -27.29 4.22
N ALA A 156 -7.86 -27.82 4.78
CA ALA A 156 -7.94 -28.09 6.21
C ALA A 156 -6.69 -28.90 6.56
N ALA A 157 -5.98 -28.48 7.62
CA ALA A 157 -4.84 -29.23 8.13
C ALA A 157 -5.30 -30.68 8.31
N ALA A 158 -4.76 -31.59 7.51
CA ALA A 158 -4.95 -33.01 7.73
C ALA A 158 -4.33 -33.30 9.09
N ASP A 159 -5.19 -33.62 10.06
CA ASP A 159 -4.79 -34.19 11.33
C ASP A 159 -3.78 -35.30 11.04
N GLY A 160 -2.58 -35.16 11.62
CA GLY A 160 -1.51 -36.14 11.47
C GLY A 160 -1.97 -37.53 11.91
N PRO A 161 -1.40 -38.60 11.35
CA PRO A 161 -1.77 -39.95 11.75
C PRO A 161 -1.51 -40.12 13.25
N ALA A 162 -2.57 -40.52 13.97
CA ALA A 162 -2.51 -40.93 15.36
C ALA A 162 -1.38 -41.95 15.56
N ALA A 163 -0.50 -41.66 16.51
CA ALA A 163 0.46 -42.64 16.99
C ALA A 163 -0.29 -43.87 17.53
N PRO A 164 0.11 -45.11 17.17
CA PRO A 164 -0.51 -46.30 17.73
C PRO A 164 -0.15 -46.44 19.22
N PRO A 165 -1.08 -46.96 20.06
CA PRO A 165 -0.80 -47.16 21.48
C PRO A 165 0.09 -48.38 21.75
N ARG A 166 1.00 -48.16 22.70
CA ARG A 166 1.88 -49.06 23.49
C ARG A 166 3.20 -49.49 22.87
#